data_AF-A0A966QJ96-F1
#
_entry.id   AF-A0A966QJ96-F1
#
_cell.length_a   1.000
_cell.length_b   1.000
_cell.length_c   1.000
_cell.angle_alpha   90.00
_cell.angle_beta   90.00
_cell.angle_gamma   90.00
#
_symmetry.space_group_name_H-M   'P 1'
#
loop_
_entity.id
_entity.type
_entity.pdbx_description
1 polymer ?
#
loop_
_entity_poly.entity_id
_entity_poly.type
_entity_poly.pdbx_seq_one_letter_code
_entity_poly.pdbx_strand_id
1 'polypeptide(L)'
;APGTNLATPVFDGAREEEVQGLLESTLAREPFKPGDAGFRPVDRTGKARLFDGRSGEPFPEPVSVGHIYILKLLHLVDDKIHARSTGPYSMITQQPLGGKAQFGGQRFGEMEVWALEAYGAAYALQELLTIKSDDVLGRVKVYEAIVKGENIPEPGIPESFKVLMKEMQALCLDVEVISNEGKNIELADLDEDVFRATQELGVDISRPERGSDADDRERERRRERAF
;
A
#
# COMPACT_ATOMS: atom_id res chain seq x y z
N ALA A 1 24.92 41.22 17.02
CA ALA A 1 25.74 41.57 15.85
C ALA A 1 25.27 40.73 14.65
N PRO A 2 25.58 41.07 13.40
CA PRO A 2 25.19 40.27 12.25
C PRO A 2 25.70 38.82 12.39
N GLY A 3 24.83 37.83 12.14
CA GLY A 3 25.19 36.41 12.31
C GLY A 3 25.31 35.94 13.78
N THR A 4 24.82 36.70 14.76
CA THR A 4 24.75 36.24 16.15
C THR A 4 23.49 35.46 16.43
N ASN A 5 23.62 34.38 17.21
CA ASN A 5 22.47 33.69 17.78
C ASN A 5 21.70 34.64 18.70
N LEU A 6 20.38 34.64 18.55
CA LEU A 6 19.45 35.40 19.38
C LEU A 6 18.59 34.43 20.17
N ALA A 7 18.20 34.81 21.38
CA ALA A 7 17.28 34.07 22.22
C ALA A 7 16.08 34.97 22.54
N THR A 8 14.89 34.51 22.19
CA THR A 8 13.61 35.13 22.57
C THR A 8 12.86 34.15 23.48
N PRO A 9 12.93 34.34 24.81
CA PRO A 9 12.22 33.51 25.77
C PRO A 9 10.71 33.44 25.50
N VAL A 10 10.09 32.35 25.93
CA VAL A 10 8.63 32.25 25.91
C VAL A 10 8.08 33.24 26.95
N PHE A 11 7.14 34.09 26.55
CA PHE A 11 6.49 35.15 27.37
C PHE A 11 7.33 36.41 27.69
N ASP A 12 8.62 36.43 27.41
CA ASP A 12 9.49 37.62 27.55
C ASP A 12 10.43 37.73 26.34
N GLY A 13 9.83 37.70 25.15
CA GLY A 13 10.52 37.73 23.86
C GLY A 13 10.71 39.14 23.30
N ALA A 14 11.35 39.21 22.13
CA ALA A 14 11.54 40.48 21.41
C ALA A 14 10.20 41.12 21.05
N ARG A 15 10.09 42.43 21.30
CA ARG A 15 8.90 43.23 20.99
C ARG A 15 8.91 43.66 19.52
N GLU A 16 7.73 43.98 18.98
CA GLU A 16 7.58 44.40 17.59
C GLU A 16 8.45 45.62 17.23
N GLU A 17 8.48 46.63 18.10
CA GLU A 17 9.30 47.84 17.92
C GLU A 17 10.80 47.52 17.86
N GLU A 18 11.26 46.57 18.68
CA GLU A 18 12.65 46.13 18.72
C GLU A 18 13.01 45.39 17.42
N VAL A 19 12.12 44.52 16.94
CA VAL A 19 12.30 43.79 15.67
C VAL A 19 12.31 44.76 14.48
N GLN A 20 11.42 45.75 14.46
CA GLN A 20 11.37 46.77 13.42
C GLN A 20 12.66 47.63 13.41
N GLY A 21 13.13 48.05 14.59
CA GLY A 21 14.40 48.77 14.72
C GLY A 21 15.61 47.93 14.27
N LEU A 22 15.58 46.62 14.52
CA LEU A 22 16.59 45.69 14.02
C LEU A 22 16.55 45.55 12.49
N LEU A 23 15.36 45.53 11.88
CA LEU A 23 15.21 45.51 10.41
C LEU A 23 15.76 46.79 9.77
N GLU A 24 15.56 47.96 10.39
CA GLU A 24 16.09 49.25 9.92
C GLU A 24 17.61 49.39 10.06
N SER A 25 18.20 48.68 11.03
CA SER A 25 19.64 48.67 11.32
C SER A 25 20.39 47.49 10.69
N THR A 26 19.76 46.78 9.74
CA THR A 26 20.40 45.70 8.97
C THR A 26 21.62 46.20 8.20
N LEU A 27 22.66 45.37 8.13
CA LEU A 27 23.86 45.69 7.36
C LEU A 27 23.52 45.77 5.87
N ALA A 28 24.12 46.75 5.18
CA ALA A 28 24.21 46.71 3.73
C ALA A 28 25.10 45.52 3.33
N ARG A 29 24.67 44.75 2.33
CA ARG A 29 25.55 43.75 1.72
C ARG A 29 26.53 44.42 0.79
N GLU A 30 27.73 43.85 0.72
CA GLU A 30 28.68 44.13 -0.36
C GLU A 30 27.99 43.89 -1.71
N PRO A 31 28.23 44.77 -2.69
CA PRO A 31 27.63 44.63 -4.01
C PRO A 31 28.06 43.34 -4.68
N PHE A 32 27.19 42.77 -5.51
CA PHE A 32 27.54 41.60 -6.33
C PHE A 32 28.55 41.95 -7.43
N LYS A 33 28.68 43.23 -7.80
CA LYS A 33 29.65 43.76 -8.76
C LYS A 33 30.61 44.76 -8.09
N PRO A 34 31.93 44.69 -8.35
CA PRO A 34 32.86 45.70 -7.86
C PRO A 34 32.52 47.08 -8.42
N GLY A 35 32.24 48.06 -7.55
CA GLY A 35 31.94 49.45 -7.93
C GLY A 35 30.48 49.90 -7.73
N ASP A 36 29.56 48.98 -7.43
CA ASP A 36 28.19 49.35 -7.05
C ASP A 36 28.12 49.73 -5.56
N ALA A 37 27.19 50.61 -5.18
CA ALA A 37 26.95 50.90 -3.77
C ALA A 37 26.38 49.67 -3.06
N GLY A 38 26.77 49.43 -1.80
CA GLY A 38 26.18 48.37 -0.99
C GLY A 38 24.66 48.50 -0.92
N PHE A 39 23.95 47.39 -1.10
CA PHE A 39 22.48 47.36 -1.14
C PHE A 39 21.93 46.64 0.09
N ARG A 40 20.82 47.15 0.63
CA ARG A 40 20.06 46.47 1.70
C ARG A 40 19.05 45.53 1.05
N PRO A 41 19.21 44.20 1.18
CA PRO A 41 18.36 43.25 0.48
C PRO A 41 16.91 43.25 0.97
N VAL A 42 16.67 43.70 2.20
CA VAL A 42 15.36 43.68 2.85
C VAL A 42 15.02 45.10 3.31
N ASP A 43 13.79 45.53 3.10
CA ASP A 43 13.27 46.81 3.55
C ASP A 43 12.87 46.78 5.03
N ARG A 44 12.42 47.93 5.55
CA ARG A 44 11.93 48.06 6.95
C ARG A 44 10.74 47.16 7.28
N THR A 45 10.05 46.63 6.26
CA THR A 45 8.88 45.75 6.41
C THR A 45 9.24 44.26 6.36
N GLY A 46 10.53 43.92 6.24
CA GLY A 46 10.97 42.54 6.11
C GLY A 46 10.81 41.97 4.69
N LYS A 47 10.57 42.82 3.68
CA LYS A 47 10.34 42.41 2.29
C LYS A 47 11.52 42.74 1.37
N ALA A 48 11.69 41.92 0.34
CA ALA A 48 12.73 42.03 -0.66
C ALA A 48 12.15 41.92 -2.08
N ARG A 49 12.80 42.56 -3.06
CA ARG A 49 12.49 42.33 -4.47
C ARG A 49 13.13 41.00 -4.91
N LEU A 50 12.31 40.00 -5.17
CA LEU A 50 12.74 38.73 -5.74
C LEU A 50 12.68 38.75 -7.26
N PHE A 51 13.43 37.86 -7.89
CA PHE A 51 13.42 37.63 -9.32
C PHE A 51 13.05 36.18 -9.59
N ASP A 52 12.26 35.93 -10.63
CA ASP A 52 11.97 34.58 -11.07
C ASP A 52 13.22 33.94 -11.67
N GLY A 53 13.68 32.84 -11.08
CA GLY A 53 14.86 32.11 -11.53
C GLY A 53 14.68 31.40 -12.88
N ARG A 54 13.45 31.34 -13.42
CA ARG A 54 13.18 30.76 -14.75
C ARG A 54 13.21 31.83 -15.86
N SER A 55 12.51 32.96 -15.67
CA SER A 55 12.39 34.03 -16.69
C SER A 55 13.41 35.16 -16.52
N GLY A 56 13.89 35.42 -15.31
CA GLY A 56 14.74 36.56 -14.97
C GLY A 56 13.99 37.86 -14.68
N GLU A 57 12.65 37.88 -14.80
CA GLU A 57 11.83 39.06 -14.51
C GLU A 57 11.65 39.26 -12.98
N PRO A 58 11.54 40.52 -12.51
CA PRO A 58 11.23 40.78 -11.11
C PRO A 58 9.78 40.41 -10.78
N PHE A 59 9.54 39.89 -9.59
CA PHE A 59 8.16 39.72 -9.11
C PHE A 59 7.46 41.09 -9.01
N PRO A 60 6.14 41.17 -9.32
CA PRO A 60 5.41 42.44 -9.30
C PRO A 60 5.40 43.14 -7.94
N GLU A 61 5.38 42.35 -6.85
CA GLU A 61 5.33 42.84 -5.47
C GLU A 61 6.53 42.36 -4.66
N PRO A 62 6.97 43.14 -3.64
CA PRO A 62 8.04 42.73 -2.74
C PRO A 62 7.57 41.58 -1.83
N VAL A 63 8.42 40.57 -1.66
CA VAL A 63 8.11 39.32 -0.96
C VAL A 63 8.84 39.30 0.39
N SER A 64 8.18 38.83 1.45
CA SER A 64 8.82 38.65 2.76
C SER A 64 9.88 37.56 2.70
N VAL A 65 11.12 37.90 3.06
CA VAL A 65 12.26 36.98 3.03
C VAL A 65 12.95 37.01 4.39
N GLY A 66 13.27 35.84 4.91
CA GLY A 66 13.92 35.72 6.20
C GLY A 66 14.52 34.33 6.42
N HIS A 67 15.08 34.14 7.61
CA HIS A 67 15.57 32.85 8.05
C HIS A 67 14.53 32.24 8.98
N ILE A 68 14.07 31.04 8.64
CA ILE A 68 13.18 30.24 9.47
C ILE A 68 13.88 28.94 9.84
N TYR A 69 13.69 28.50 11.09
CA TYR A 69 14.20 27.21 11.54
C TYR A 69 13.21 26.10 11.16
N ILE A 70 13.56 25.30 10.15
CA ILE A 70 12.72 24.22 9.63
C ILE A 70 13.18 22.89 10.22
N LEU A 71 12.23 22.14 10.81
CA LEU A 71 12.46 20.79 11.31
C LEU A 71 12.02 19.76 10.27
N LYS A 72 12.86 18.75 10.04
CA LYS A 72 12.49 17.55 9.27
C LYS A 72 11.86 16.53 10.22
N LEU A 73 10.56 16.32 10.10
CA LEU A 73 9.84 15.29 10.87
C LEU A 73 10.16 13.88 10.36
N LEU A 74 10.02 12.87 11.22
CA LEU A 74 10.26 11.45 10.91
C LEU A 74 9.17 10.82 10.01
N HIS A 75 8.47 11.62 9.20
CA HIS A 75 7.43 11.14 8.30
C HIS A 75 7.95 11.12 6.87
N LEU A 76 8.86 10.17 6.61
CA LEU A 76 9.54 10.06 5.33
C LEU A 76 8.72 9.21 4.35
N VAL A 77 8.78 9.59 3.07
CA VAL A 77 8.10 8.86 2.01
C VAL A 77 8.67 7.43 1.87
N ASP A 78 9.96 7.26 2.11
CA ASP A 78 10.66 5.96 2.06
C ASP A 78 10.02 4.94 3.00
N ASP A 79 9.53 5.39 4.15
CA ASP A 79 8.84 4.54 5.13
C ASP A 79 7.37 4.30 4.76
N LYS A 80 6.75 5.22 4.00
CA LYS A 80 5.33 5.17 3.64
C LYS A 80 5.03 4.47 2.32
N ILE A 81 5.98 4.40 1.40
CA ILE A 81 5.77 3.72 0.12
C ILE A 81 5.60 2.22 0.35
N HIS A 82 4.53 1.66 -0.19
CA HIS A 82 4.21 0.23 -0.14
C HIS A 82 3.32 -0.15 -1.33
N ALA A 83 3.65 -1.26 -1.99
CA ALA A 83 2.88 -1.81 -3.08
C ALA A 83 2.89 -3.33 -2.98
N ARG A 84 1.78 -3.95 -3.41
CA ARG A 84 1.59 -5.40 -3.41
C ARG A 84 0.89 -5.82 -4.68
N SER A 85 1.40 -6.85 -5.34
CA SER A 85 0.73 -7.58 -6.41
C SER A 85 0.07 -8.85 -5.85
N THR A 86 0.89 -9.79 -5.40
CA THR A 86 0.49 -11.00 -4.66
C THR A 86 1.28 -11.08 -3.35
N GLY A 87 0.86 -11.91 -2.40
CA GLY A 87 1.51 -11.99 -1.10
C GLY A 87 0.84 -12.98 -0.16
N PRO A 88 1.18 -12.97 1.14
CA PRO A 88 0.58 -13.87 2.11
C PRO A 88 -0.89 -13.52 2.39
N TYR A 89 -1.65 -14.56 2.74
CA TYR A 89 -3.08 -14.51 3.08
C TYR A 89 -3.31 -15.09 4.48
N SER A 90 -4.40 -14.66 5.11
CA SER A 90 -4.87 -15.21 6.38
C SER A 90 -5.28 -16.67 6.21
N MET A 91 -4.91 -17.54 7.16
CA MET A 91 -5.34 -18.95 7.15
C MET A 91 -6.85 -19.10 7.35
N ILE A 92 -7.48 -18.18 8.08
CA ILE A 92 -8.89 -18.29 8.47
C ILE A 92 -9.79 -17.72 7.38
N THR A 93 -9.60 -16.46 7.02
CA THR A 93 -10.49 -15.74 6.09
C THR A 93 -10.02 -15.80 4.64
N GLN A 94 -8.83 -16.36 4.37
CA GLN A 94 -8.20 -16.36 3.05
C GLN A 94 -7.98 -14.97 2.42
N GLN A 95 -8.17 -13.89 3.20
CA GLN A 95 -7.96 -12.50 2.75
C GLN A 95 -6.49 -12.06 2.87
N PRO A 96 -6.04 -11.08 2.06
CA PRO A 96 -4.71 -10.48 2.18
C PRO A 96 -4.41 -10.00 3.60
N LEU A 97 -3.21 -10.29 4.11
CA LEU A 97 -2.76 -9.74 5.40
C LEU A 97 -2.67 -8.20 5.36
N GLY A 98 -2.70 -7.56 6.52
CA GLY A 98 -2.62 -6.10 6.66
C GLY A 98 -1.21 -5.59 6.96
N GLY A 99 -0.90 -4.38 6.47
CA GLY A 99 0.30 -3.64 6.86
C GLY A 99 1.57 -3.92 6.04
N LYS A 100 2.42 -2.89 5.91
CA LYS A 100 3.66 -2.93 5.12
C LYS A 100 4.63 -4.04 5.55
N ALA A 101 4.77 -4.26 6.86
CA ALA A 101 5.72 -5.23 7.41
C ALA A 101 5.40 -6.69 7.02
N GLN A 102 4.13 -7.00 6.78
CA GLN A 102 3.66 -8.34 6.40
C GLN A 102 3.47 -8.49 4.88
N PHE A 103 3.96 -7.51 4.11
CA PHE A 103 3.67 -7.40 2.68
C PHE A 103 2.15 -7.44 2.41
N GLY A 104 1.41 -6.69 3.23
CA GLY A 104 -0.05 -6.71 3.28
C GLY A 104 -0.73 -5.98 2.13
N GLY A 105 -2.01 -6.30 1.90
CA GLY A 105 -2.87 -5.60 0.96
C GLY A 105 -3.38 -4.28 1.51
N GLN A 106 -3.98 -3.48 0.62
CA GLN A 106 -4.75 -2.30 1.02
C GLN A 106 -6.15 -2.73 1.44
N ARG A 107 -6.67 -2.08 2.48
CA ARG A 107 -8.05 -2.31 2.89
C ARG A 107 -8.98 -1.57 1.93
N PHE A 108 -9.82 -2.32 1.24
CA PHE A 108 -10.98 -1.78 0.55
C PHE A 108 -12.17 -1.88 1.51
N GLY A 109 -12.61 -0.75 2.05
CA GLY A 109 -13.60 -0.68 3.11
C GLY A 109 -15.02 -0.44 2.59
N GLU A 110 -15.96 -0.39 3.53
CA GLU A 110 -17.38 -0.18 3.26
C GLU A 110 -17.65 1.15 2.55
N MET A 111 -16.95 2.22 2.92
CA MET A 111 -17.11 3.53 2.27
C MET A 111 -16.62 3.50 0.82
N GLU A 112 -15.57 2.74 0.51
CA GLU A 112 -15.09 2.56 -0.85
C GLU A 112 -16.03 1.67 -1.69
N VAL A 113 -16.67 0.68 -1.07
CA VAL A 113 -17.75 -0.11 -1.70
C VAL A 113 -18.90 0.81 -2.13
N TRP A 114 -19.39 1.67 -1.21
CA TRP A 114 -20.45 2.63 -1.53
C TRP A 114 -20.08 3.55 -2.70
N ALA A 115 -18.81 3.96 -2.79
CA ALA A 115 -18.34 4.77 -3.89
C ALA A 115 -18.49 4.03 -5.24
N LEU A 116 -18.07 2.75 -5.32
CA LEU A 116 -18.21 1.97 -6.55
C LEU A 116 -19.66 1.64 -6.90
N GLU A 117 -20.50 1.40 -5.90
CA GLU A 117 -21.94 1.21 -6.09
C GLU A 117 -22.61 2.47 -6.65
N ALA A 118 -22.25 3.65 -6.13
CA ALA A 118 -22.76 4.92 -6.64
C ALA A 118 -22.34 5.20 -8.09
N TYR A 119 -21.14 4.76 -8.49
CA TYR A 119 -20.70 4.80 -9.88
C TYR A 119 -21.36 3.75 -10.77
N GLY A 120 -22.02 2.73 -10.21
CA GLY A 120 -22.56 1.60 -10.96
C GLY A 120 -21.49 0.64 -11.50
N ALA A 121 -20.30 0.62 -10.88
CA ALA A 121 -19.16 -0.17 -11.34
C ALA A 121 -19.21 -1.62 -10.82
N ALA A 122 -20.26 -2.37 -11.19
CA ALA A 122 -20.54 -3.71 -10.66
C ALA A 122 -19.38 -4.71 -10.86
N TYR A 123 -18.79 -4.77 -12.06
CA TYR A 123 -17.68 -5.69 -12.35
C TYR A 123 -16.42 -5.37 -11.56
N ALA A 124 -16.09 -4.09 -11.38
CA ALA A 124 -14.93 -3.67 -10.61
C ALA A 124 -15.09 -4.00 -9.12
N LEU A 125 -16.30 -3.79 -8.59
CA LEU A 125 -16.64 -4.15 -7.22
C LEU A 125 -16.57 -5.67 -7.01
N GLN A 126 -17.17 -6.45 -7.92
CA GLN A 126 -17.12 -7.91 -7.86
C GLN A 126 -15.67 -8.42 -7.90
N GLU A 127 -14.85 -7.93 -8.84
CA GLU A 127 -13.44 -8.30 -8.97
C GLU A 127 -12.63 -8.02 -7.68
N LEU A 128 -12.87 -6.86 -7.04
CA LEU A 128 -12.20 -6.49 -5.79
C LEU A 128 -12.58 -7.41 -4.61
N LEU A 129 -13.86 -7.77 -4.51
CA LEU A 129 -14.38 -8.58 -3.39
C LEU A 129 -14.16 -10.09 -3.56
N THR A 130 -13.75 -10.56 -4.73
CA THR A 130 -13.61 -11.99 -5.04
C THR A 130 -12.16 -12.33 -5.40
N ILE A 131 -11.81 -12.27 -6.68
CA ILE A 131 -10.53 -12.73 -7.26
C ILE A 131 -9.31 -11.92 -6.80
N LYS A 132 -9.50 -10.70 -6.29
CA LYS A 132 -8.44 -9.90 -5.66
C LYS A 132 -8.40 -10.00 -4.13
N SER A 133 -9.30 -10.77 -3.52
CA SER A 133 -9.44 -10.93 -2.07
C SER A 133 -9.28 -12.39 -1.65
N ASP A 134 -10.39 -13.13 -1.54
CA ASP A 134 -10.50 -14.42 -0.84
C ASP A 134 -11.06 -15.56 -1.71
N ASP A 135 -11.24 -15.34 -3.01
CA ASP A 135 -11.49 -16.44 -3.96
C ASP A 135 -10.18 -17.20 -4.22
N VAL A 136 -10.00 -18.32 -3.53
CA VAL A 136 -8.76 -19.12 -3.52
C VAL A 136 -8.43 -19.69 -4.89
N LEU A 137 -9.42 -20.19 -5.63
CA LEU A 137 -9.21 -20.75 -6.97
C LEU A 137 -9.14 -19.64 -8.01
N GLY A 138 -10.02 -18.64 -7.88
CA GLY A 138 -10.10 -17.51 -8.80
C GLY A 138 -8.78 -16.75 -8.86
N ARG A 139 -8.15 -16.43 -7.72
CA ARG A 139 -6.87 -15.71 -7.70
C ARG A 139 -5.73 -16.43 -8.44
N VAL A 140 -5.69 -17.76 -8.38
CA VAL A 140 -4.68 -18.57 -9.08
C VAL A 140 -4.95 -18.56 -10.58
N LYS A 141 -6.20 -18.82 -10.98
CA LYS A 141 -6.60 -18.81 -12.40
C LYS A 141 -6.42 -17.44 -13.05
N VAL A 142 -6.71 -16.36 -12.32
CA VAL A 142 -6.51 -14.99 -12.79
C VAL A 142 -5.03 -14.70 -13.00
N TYR A 143 -4.16 -15.12 -12.08
CA TYR A 143 -2.73 -14.95 -12.25
C TYR A 143 -2.22 -15.71 -13.49
N GLU A 144 -2.66 -16.95 -13.68
CA GLU A 144 -2.32 -17.73 -14.88
C GLU A 144 -2.84 -17.09 -16.17
N ALA A 145 -4.09 -16.62 -16.19
CA ALA A 145 -4.68 -15.97 -17.35
C ALA A 145 -3.91 -14.71 -17.73
N ILE A 146 -3.51 -13.88 -16.76
CA ILE A 146 -2.70 -12.68 -16.99
C ILE A 146 -1.33 -13.06 -17.60
N VAL A 147 -0.68 -14.11 -17.09
CA VAL A 147 0.61 -14.57 -17.61
C VAL A 147 0.50 -15.15 -19.03
N LYS A 148 -0.61 -15.85 -19.33
CA LYS A 148 -0.88 -16.42 -20.66
C LYS A 148 -1.45 -15.40 -21.66
N GLY A 149 -1.88 -14.23 -21.20
CA GLY A 149 -2.57 -13.23 -22.02
C GLY A 149 -4.00 -13.64 -22.39
N GLU A 150 -4.61 -14.50 -21.58
CA GLU A 150 -5.99 -14.96 -21.73
C GLU A 150 -6.96 -14.02 -20.99
N ASN A 151 -8.25 -14.14 -21.29
CA ASN A 151 -9.26 -13.38 -20.59
C ASN A 151 -9.39 -13.83 -19.13
N ILE A 152 -9.70 -12.87 -18.26
CA ILE A 152 -9.93 -13.12 -16.83
C ILE A 152 -11.16 -14.04 -16.68
N PRO A 153 -11.05 -15.16 -15.94
CA PRO A 153 -12.17 -16.07 -15.70
C PRO A 153 -13.26 -15.42 -14.85
N GLU A 154 -14.45 -16.01 -14.86
CA GLU A 154 -15.55 -15.55 -14.00
C GLU A 154 -15.23 -15.79 -12.51
N PRO A 155 -15.52 -14.80 -11.64
CA PRO A 155 -15.32 -14.95 -10.20
C PRO A 155 -16.17 -16.04 -9.55
N GLY A 156 -15.61 -16.71 -8.55
CA GLY A 156 -16.30 -17.69 -7.72
C GLY A 156 -16.94 -17.07 -6.47
N ILE A 157 -17.25 -17.96 -5.51
CA ILE A 157 -17.85 -17.58 -4.22
C ILE A 157 -16.74 -17.21 -3.23
N PRO A 158 -16.83 -16.06 -2.54
CA PRO A 158 -15.87 -15.66 -1.51
C PRO A 158 -15.78 -16.66 -0.36
N GLU A 159 -14.56 -16.93 0.12
CA GLU A 159 -14.36 -17.82 1.25
C GLU A 159 -14.93 -17.24 2.55
N SER A 160 -14.91 -15.91 2.71
CA SER A 160 -15.54 -15.23 3.85
C SER A 160 -17.04 -15.53 3.99
N PHE A 161 -17.75 -15.74 2.88
CA PHE A 161 -19.16 -16.14 2.91
C PHE A 161 -19.34 -17.58 3.41
N LYS A 162 -18.47 -18.50 3.01
CA LYS A 162 -18.47 -19.88 3.52
C LYS A 162 -18.17 -19.90 5.02
N VAL A 163 -17.19 -19.12 5.47
CA VAL A 163 -16.86 -18.97 6.90
C VAL A 163 -18.07 -18.44 7.69
N LEU A 164 -18.75 -17.41 7.19
CA LEU A 164 -19.97 -16.86 7.80
C LEU A 164 -21.05 -17.95 7.97
N MET A 165 -21.28 -18.78 6.95
CA MET A 165 -22.25 -19.87 7.06
C MET A 165 -21.88 -20.88 8.14
N LYS A 166 -20.60 -21.27 8.22
CA LYS A 166 -20.12 -22.19 9.27
C LYS A 166 -20.23 -21.56 10.66
N GLU A 167 -19.99 -20.26 10.79
CA GLU A 167 -20.19 -19.52 12.07
C GLU A 167 -21.66 -19.52 12.50
N MET A 168 -22.61 -19.33 11.58
CA MET A 168 -24.04 -19.41 11.89
C MET A 168 -24.46 -20.83 12.27
N GLN A 169 -23.95 -21.85 11.56
CA GLN A 169 -24.19 -23.26 11.89
C GLN A 169 -23.63 -23.64 13.27
N ALA A 170 -22.48 -23.06 13.67
CA ALA A 170 -21.92 -23.24 15.00
C ALA A 170 -22.82 -22.68 16.13
N LEU A 171 -23.70 -21.72 15.81
CA LEU A 171 -24.73 -21.21 16.71
C LEU A 171 -26.03 -22.03 16.69
N CYS A 172 -26.01 -23.21 16.06
CA CYS A 172 -27.18 -24.06 15.85
C CYS A 172 -28.27 -23.41 14.99
N LEU A 173 -27.89 -22.50 14.08
CA LEU A 173 -28.78 -21.97 13.05
C LEU A 173 -28.65 -22.84 11.79
N ASP A 174 -29.77 -23.33 11.30
CA ASP A 174 -29.83 -24.04 10.03
C ASP A 174 -29.88 -23.03 8.88
N VAL A 175 -28.81 -22.99 8.09
CA VAL A 175 -28.62 -22.03 6.99
C VAL A 175 -28.27 -22.81 5.74
N GLU A 176 -29.16 -22.76 4.76
CA GLU A 176 -29.04 -23.46 3.47
C GLU A 176 -29.12 -22.46 2.32
N VAL A 177 -28.31 -22.70 1.28
CA VAL A 177 -28.37 -21.92 0.03
C VAL A 177 -29.31 -22.65 -0.93
N ILE A 178 -30.46 -22.04 -1.20
CA ILE A 178 -31.51 -22.64 -2.03
C ILE A 178 -31.43 -22.04 -3.43
N SER A 179 -31.38 -22.90 -4.45
CA SER A 179 -31.51 -22.51 -5.86
C SER A 179 -32.95 -22.14 -6.22
N ASN A 180 -33.16 -21.48 -7.36
CA ASN A 180 -34.52 -21.17 -7.86
C ASN A 180 -35.41 -22.41 -8.06
N GLU A 181 -34.83 -23.61 -8.15
CA GLU A 181 -35.55 -24.89 -8.27
C GLU A 181 -35.89 -25.52 -6.90
N GLY A 182 -35.60 -24.85 -5.79
CA GLY A 182 -35.84 -25.36 -4.43
C GLY A 182 -34.86 -26.46 -3.99
N LYS A 183 -33.78 -26.67 -4.75
CA LYS A 183 -32.71 -27.61 -4.38
C LYS A 183 -31.64 -26.91 -3.55
N ASN A 184 -31.17 -27.59 -2.51
CA ASN A 184 -30.04 -27.15 -1.71
C ASN A 184 -28.74 -27.28 -2.51
N ILE A 185 -27.98 -26.20 -2.52
CA ILE A 185 -26.64 -26.15 -3.12
C ILE A 185 -25.64 -26.45 -2.00
N GLU A 186 -24.97 -27.59 -2.10
CA GLU A 186 -23.79 -27.85 -1.26
C GLU A 186 -22.64 -26.98 -1.76
N LEU A 187 -22.15 -26.11 -0.87
CA LEU A 187 -20.92 -25.36 -1.10
C LEU A 187 -19.76 -26.32 -0.83
N ALA A 188 -19.08 -26.76 -1.89
CA ALA A 188 -17.94 -27.66 -1.77
C ALA A 188 -16.87 -27.06 -0.84
N ASP A 189 -16.37 -27.90 0.06
CA ASP A 189 -15.30 -27.55 0.99
C ASP A 189 -13.97 -27.39 0.22
N LEU A 190 -13.12 -26.45 0.67
CA LEU A 190 -11.84 -26.11 0.06
C LEU A 190 -10.96 -27.34 -0.28
N ASP A 191 -11.04 -28.38 0.54
CA ASP A 191 -10.24 -29.59 0.38
C ASP A 191 -10.58 -30.35 -0.91
N GLU A 192 -11.85 -30.43 -1.31
CA GLU A 192 -12.26 -31.13 -2.54
C GLU A 192 -11.82 -30.37 -3.80
N ASP A 193 -11.89 -29.04 -3.76
CA ASP A 193 -11.51 -28.19 -4.88
C ASP A 193 -9.99 -28.12 -5.05
N VAL A 194 -9.23 -28.07 -3.95
CA VAL A 194 -7.76 -28.16 -4.00
C VAL A 194 -7.33 -29.53 -4.50
N PHE A 195 -8.01 -30.61 -4.08
CA PHE A 195 -7.72 -31.98 -4.52
C PHE A 195 -8.02 -32.17 -6.02
N ARG A 196 -9.11 -31.58 -6.53
CA ARG A 196 -9.41 -31.58 -7.97
C ARG A 196 -8.41 -30.75 -8.78
N ALA A 197 -8.05 -29.56 -8.30
CA ALA A 197 -7.07 -28.72 -8.99
C ALA A 197 -5.67 -29.37 -9.03
N THR A 198 -5.24 -30.03 -7.96
CA THR A 198 -3.99 -30.82 -7.94
C THR A 198 -4.06 -32.06 -8.85
N GLN A 199 -5.22 -32.72 -8.95
CA GLN A 199 -5.45 -33.79 -9.93
C GLN A 199 -5.40 -33.30 -11.38
N GLU A 200 -5.99 -32.15 -11.70
CA GLU A 200 -5.91 -31.51 -13.03
C GLU A 200 -4.47 -31.12 -13.39
N LEU A 201 -3.66 -30.73 -12.39
CA LEU A 201 -2.23 -30.45 -12.53
C LEU A 201 -1.34 -31.72 -12.54
N GLY A 202 -1.93 -32.91 -12.43
CA GLY A 202 -1.20 -34.19 -12.46
C GLY A 202 -0.31 -34.46 -11.24
N VAL A 203 -0.53 -33.75 -10.13
CA VAL A 203 0.22 -33.92 -8.88
C VAL A 203 -0.55 -34.87 -7.97
N ASP A 204 -0.18 -36.15 -8.02
CA ASP A 204 -0.75 -37.18 -7.16
C ASP A 204 -0.16 -37.11 -5.74
N ILE A 205 -0.89 -36.46 -4.83
CA ILE A 205 -0.54 -36.35 -3.40
C ILE A 205 -0.85 -37.63 -2.61
N SER A 206 -1.48 -38.64 -3.23
CA SER A 206 -1.72 -39.95 -2.61
C SER A 206 -0.50 -40.87 -2.67
N ARG A 207 0.53 -40.46 -3.44
CA ARG A 207 1.78 -41.20 -3.51
C ARG A 207 2.60 -40.91 -2.25
N PRO A 208 2.87 -41.91 -1.37
CA PRO A 208 3.83 -41.71 -0.30
C PRO A 208 5.15 -41.29 -0.94
N GLU A 209 5.75 -40.22 -0.42
CA GLU A 209 6.93 -39.55 -0.96
C GLU A 209 7.85 -40.54 -1.66
N ARG A 210 8.18 -40.29 -2.94
CA ARG A 210 9.29 -40.98 -3.60
C ARG A 210 10.47 -40.79 -2.67
N GLY A 211 10.91 -41.89 -2.05
CA GLY A 211 12.17 -41.93 -1.31
C GLY A 211 13.27 -41.34 -2.20
N SER A 212 14.29 -40.79 -1.56
CA SER A 212 15.42 -40.21 -2.29
C SER A 212 15.96 -41.21 -3.33
N ASP A 213 16.58 -40.75 -4.42
CA ASP A 213 17.19 -41.63 -5.44
C ASP A 213 18.17 -42.68 -4.84
N ALA A 214 18.61 -42.49 -3.59
CA ALA A 214 19.37 -43.46 -2.81
C ALA A 214 18.53 -44.66 -2.34
N ASP A 215 17.29 -44.44 -1.91
CA ASP A 215 16.37 -45.48 -1.42
C ASP A 215 15.94 -46.44 -2.53
N ASP A 216 15.75 -45.93 -3.75
CA ASP A 216 15.41 -46.75 -4.92
C ASP A 216 16.59 -47.64 -5.35
N ARG A 217 17.82 -47.13 -5.30
CA ARG A 217 19.04 -47.92 -5.56
C ARG A 217 19.25 -49.02 -4.53
N GLU A 218 18.89 -48.78 -3.27
CA GLU A 218 19.02 -49.78 -2.22
C GLU A 218 17.98 -50.91 -2.35
N ARG A 219 16.76 -50.57 -2.81
CA ARG A 219 15.71 -51.55 -3.13
C ARG A 219 16.07 -52.44 -4.32
N GLU A 220 16.67 -51.88 -5.37
CA GLU A 220 17.18 -52.65 -6.51
C GLU A 220 18.29 -53.61 -6.10
N ARG A 221 19.28 -53.15 -5.33
CA ARG A 221 20.34 -54.01 -4.78
C ARG A 221 19.80 -55.13 -3.90
N ARG A 222 18.72 -54.88 -3.15
CA ARG A 222 18.03 -55.92 -2.35
C ARG A 222 17.32 -56.95 -3.23
N ARG A 223 16.76 -56.54 -4.37
CA ARG A 223 16.11 -57.45 -5.33
C ARG A 223 17.13 -58.33 -6.07
N GLU A 224 18.26 -57.77 -6.47
CA GLU A 224 19.32 -58.52 -7.15
C GLU A 224 19.99 -59.56 -6.26
N ARG A 225 20.03 -59.34 -4.94
CA ARG A 225 20.54 -60.32 -3.96
C ARG A 225 19.55 -61.42 -3.60
N ALA A 226 18.30 -61.29 -4.03
CA ALA A 226 17.23 -62.25 -3.72
C ALA A 226 17.00 -63.28 -4.85
N PHE A 227 17.82 -63.23 -5.91
CA PHE A 227 17.88 -64.23 -6.98
C PHE A 227 19.28 -64.85 -7.07
#